data_AF-A0AAW2L0Y1-F1
#
_entry.id   AF-A0AAW2L0Y1-F1
#
_cell.length_a   1.000
_cell.length_b   1.000
_cell.length_c   1.000
_cell.angle_alpha   90.00
_cell.angle_beta   90.00
_cell.angle_gamma   90.00
#
_symmetry.space_group_name_H-M   'P 1'
#
loop_
_entity.id
_entity.type
_entity.pdbx_description
1 polymer ?
#
loop_
_entity_poly.entity_id
_entity_poly.type
_entity_poly.pdbx_seq_one_letter_code
_entity_poly.pdbx_strand_id
1 'polypeptide(L)' 'MSKNPLSVILDNNKFNGTNYTDWLRNLRIVLNYENQGYIMDKPLPQTLLDGSSAEEREIFER' A
#
# COMPACT_ATOMS: atom_id res chain seq x y z
N MET A 1 10.25 7.23 17.12
CA MET A 1 10.34 7.72 15.74
C MET A 1 9.25 8.77 15.53
N SER A 2 9.59 9.97 15.06
CA SER A 2 8.60 10.98 14.69
C SER A 2 7.79 10.48 13.51
N LYS A 3 6.46 10.47 13.60
CA LYS A 3 5.61 10.19 12.43
C LYS A 3 5.92 11.22 11.34
N ASN A 4 6.19 10.74 10.14
CA ASN A 4 6.32 11.59 8.97
C ASN A 4 5.03 12.41 8.83
N PRO A 5 5.07 13.75 8.76
CA PRO A 5 3.86 14.56 8.61
C PRO A 5 3.04 14.19 7.37
N LEU A 6 3.67 13.62 6.34
CA LEU A 6 2.96 13.11 5.16
C LEU A 6 2.20 11.80 5.40
N SER A 7 2.52 11.03 6.44
CA SER A 7 1.77 9.81 6.76
C SER A 7 0.31 10.11 7.15
N VAL A 8 0.04 11.32 7.65
CA VAL A 8 -1.31 11.80 8.00
C VAL A 8 -2.22 11.86 6.77
N ILE A 9 -1.67 12.07 5.56
CA ILE A 9 -2.46 12.06 4.33
C ILE A 9 -3.09 10.70 4.09
N LEU A 10 -2.39 9.60 4.42
CA LEU A 10 -2.92 8.24 4.28
C LEU A 10 -4.01 7.93 5.30
N ASP A 11 -3.87 8.45 6.52
CA ASP A 11 -4.91 8.31 7.55
C ASP A 11 -6.20 9.03 7.16
N ASN A 12 -6.09 10.21 6.54
CA ASN A 12 -7.23 11.01 6.11
C ASN A 12 -7.85 10.52 4.78
N ASN A 13 -7.09 9.83 3.94
CA ASN A 13 -7.52 9.34 2.63
C ASN A 13 -7.41 7.81 2.53
N LYS A 14 -7.88 7.11 3.58
CA LYS A 14 -7.96 5.65 3.55
C LYS A 14 -8.77 5.18 2.35
N PHE A 15 -8.37 4.04 1.80
CA PHE A 15 -9.10 3.43 0.70
C PHE A 15 -10.53 3.09 1.16
N ASN A 16 -11.53 3.57 0.42
CA ASN A 16 -12.94 3.39 0.75
C ASN A 16 -13.74 2.71 -0.38
N GLY A 17 -13.04 2.15 -1.37
CA GLY A 17 -13.65 1.53 -2.54
C GLY A 17 -13.95 2.49 -3.69
N THR A 18 -14.21 3.77 -3.43
CA THR A 18 -14.56 4.77 -4.47
C THR A 18 -13.41 5.72 -4.80
N ASN A 19 -12.41 5.84 -3.92
CA ASN A 19 -11.31 6.80 -4.04
C ASN A 19 -9.99 6.19 -4.53
N TYR A 20 -10.02 5.11 -5.32
CA TYR A 20 -8.81 4.37 -5.71
C TYR A 20 -7.70 5.29 -6.27
N THR A 21 -8.05 6.18 -7.20
CA THR A 21 -7.09 7.08 -7.85
C THR A 21 -6.41 8.03 -6.87
N ASP A 22 -7.19 8.62 -5.95
CA ASP A 22 -6.69 9.57 -4.96
C ASP A 22 -5.86 8.85 -3.89
N TRP A 23 -6.35 7.71 -3.41
CA TRP A 23 -5.61 6.84 -2.50
C TRP A 23 -4.26 6.41 -3.10
N LEU A 24 -4.25 5.94 -4.35
CA LEU A 24 -3.03 5.51 -5.04
C LEU A 24 -2.03 6.67 -5.23
N ARG A 25 -2.53 7.86 -5.58
CA ARG A 25 -1.69 9.06 -5.70
C ARG A 25 -1.04 9.42 -4.36
N ASN A 26 -1.83 9.45 -3.30
CA ASN A 26 -1.37 9.76 -1.95
C ASN A 26 -0.34 8.74 -1.46
N LEU A 27 -0.58 7.45 -1.72
CA LEU A 27 0.37 6.38 -1.42
C LEU A 27 1.71 6.59 -2.15
N ARG A 28 1.69 6.87 -3.44
CA ARG A 28 2.91 7.13 -4.22
C ARG A 28 3.71 8.32 -3.70
N ILE A 29 3.05 9.39 -3.28
CA ILE A 29 3.72 10.58 -2.71
C ILE A 29 4.49 10.20 -1.43
N VAL A 30 3.84 9.48 -0.51
CA VAL A 30 4.47 9.06 0.75
C VAL A 30 5.62 8.10 0.50
N LEU A 31 5.42 7.08 -0.34
CA LEU A 31 6.47 6.12 -0.69
C LEU A 31 7.69 6.80 -1.34
N ASN A 32 7.47 7.71 -2.28
CA ASN A 32 8.57 8.44 -2.92
C ASN A 32 9.33 9.32 -1.92
N TYR A 33 8.62 10.00 -1.01
CA TYR A 33 9.24 10.79 0.04
C TYR A 33 10.12 9.95 0.98
N GLU A 34 9.70 8.72 1.27
CA GLU A 34 10.48 7.78 2.09
C GLU A 34 11.54 7.00 1.28
N ASN A 35 11.75 7.35 0.00
CA ASN A 35 12.65 6.65 -0.92
C ASN A 35 12.30 5.15 -1.08
N GLN A 36 11.01 4.84 -0.97
CA GLN A 36 10.41 3.51 -1.10
C GLN A 36 9.49 3.38 -2.32
N GLY A 37 9.52 4.34 -3.24
CA GLY A 37 8.73 4.32 -4.47
C GLY A 37 8.86 3.03 -5.28
N TYR A 38 10.05 2.41 -5.23
CA TYR A 38 10.37 1.14 -5.88
C TYR A 38 9.43 -0.01 -5.51
N ILE A 39 8.73 0.07 -4.38
CA ILE A 39 7.75 -0.96 -3.96
C ILE A 39 6.62 -1.07 -4.98
N MET A 40 6.23 0.03 -5.63
CA MET A 40 5.15 0.05 -6.63
C MET A 40 5.55 -0.61 -7.95
N ASP A 41 6.85 -0.68 -8.23
CA ASP A 41 7.39 -1.28 -9.47
C ASP A 41 7.76 -2.76 -9.29
N LYS A 42 7.76 -3.25 -8.04
CA LYS A 42 8.01 -4.66 -7.77
C LYS A 42 6.83 -5.50 -8.28
N PRO A 43 7.11 -6.66 -8.89
CA PRO A 43 6.06 -7.61 -9.18
C PRO A 43 5.37 -8.01 -7.86
N LEU A 44 4.09 -8.37 -7.96
CA LEU A 44 3.39 -8.99 -6.84
C LEU A 44 4.23 -10.16 -6.29
N PRO A 45 4.35 -10.31 -4.96
CA PRO A 45 5.10 -11.41 -4.37
C PRO A 45 4.58 -12.73 -4.92
N GLN A 46 5.43 -13.60 -5.48
CA GLN A 46 4.99 -14.87 -6.09
C GLN A 46 4.40 -15.86 -5.08
N THR A 47 4.74 -15.70 -3.81
CA THR A 47 4.28 -16.51 -2.71
C THR A 47 3.90 -15.59 -1.57
N LEU A 48 2.74 -15.84 -0.97
CA LEU A 48 2.35 -15.20 0.26
C LEU A 48 3.29 -15.58 1.40
N LEU A 49 3.40 -14.70 2.40
CA LEU A 49 4.21 -14.96 3.57
C LEU A 49 3.63 -16.14 4.36
N ASP A 50 4.47 -16.86 5.10
CA ASP A 50 4.09 -18.07 5.83
C ASP A 50 3.03 -17.85 6.95
N GLY A 51 2.59 -16.60 7.13
CA GLY A 51 1.51 -16.19 8.04
C GLY A 51 0.31 -15.50 7.37
N SER A 52 0.25 -15.43 6.04
CA SER A 52 -0.89 -14.83 5.34
C SER A 52 -2.17 -15.62 5.55
N SER A 53 -3.28 -14.91 5.78
CA SER A 53 -4.60 -15.48 6.06
C SER A 53 -5.14 -16.26 4.85
N ALA A 54 -6.12 -17.14 5.09
CA ALA A 54 -6.78 -17.87 4.01
C ALA A 54 -7.46 -16.91 3.00
N GLU A 55 -7.98 -15.77 3.48
CA GLU A 55 -8.61 -14.73 2.66
C GLU A 55 -7.57 -14.02 1.78
N GLU A 56 -6.40 -13.70 2.33
CA GLU A 56 -5.28 -13.14 1.56
C GLU A 56 -4.79 -14.11 0.48
N ARG A 57 -4.78 -15.42 0.78
CA ARG A 57 -4.47 -16.50 -0.18
C ARG A 57 -5.48 -16.58 -1.31
N GLU A 58 -6.77 -16.54 -1.00
CA GLU A 58 -7.82 -16.59 -2.02
C GLU A 58 -7.79 -15.36 -2.94
N ILE A 59 -7.54 -14.16 -2.40
CA ILE A 59 -7.42 -12.93 -3.20
C ILE A 59 -6.19 -12.97 -4.10
N PHE A 60 -5.08 -13.54 -3.62
CA PHE A 60 -3.84 -13.62 -4.38
C PHE A 60 -3.87 -14.64 -5.54
N GLU A 61 -4.56 -15.77 -5.34
CA GLU A 61 -4.66 -16.83 -6.36
C GLU A 61 -5.74 -16.59 -7.42
N ARG A 62 -6.54 -15.53 -7.29
CA ARG A 62 -7.64 -15.19 -8.21
C ARG A 62 -7.23 -14.23 -9.32
#